data_AF-R7T2J3-F1
#
_entry.id   AF-R7T2J3-F1
#
_cell.length_a   1.000
_cell.length_b   1.000
_cell.length_c   1.000
_cell.angle_alpha   90.00
_cell.angle_beta   90.00
_cell.angle_gamma   90.00
#
_symmetry.space_group_name_H-M   'P 1'
#
loop_
_entity.id
_entity.type
_entity.pdbx_description
1 polymer ?
#
loop_
_entity_poly.entity_id
_entity_poly.type
_entity_poly.pdbx_seq_one_letter_code
_entity_poly.pdbx_strand_id
1 'polypeptide(L)'
;MISSTDTLTASSDAPTTAAQQSTLTSSAASITVSSDVPSATSSSVTPTTSSSVPPTTSSNVPPTTQPKPSSSTSSAAASQPTSPQVDQQTYLDLHNNLRSQVGMPDLQWSDDLAAKAQSYAEQCQLKHSDGALGPVGENLAAATGSFDALQAVELFVQDQFAFNPIQLNLNHYTQVIWRSTTQLGCGMATCGNIFPGDGDATYHVCLYDPVGNIVGEETLVHTVFVC
;
A
#
# COMPACT_ATOMS: atom_id res chain seq x y z
N MET A 1 79.56 -53.28 -5.99
CA MET A 1 79.16 -52.31 -7.03
C MET A 1 77.95 -51.57 -6.48
N ILE A 2 78.17 -50.44 -5.79
CA ILE A 2 77.85 -49.06 -6.24
C ILE A 2 76.35 -48.90 -6.56
N SER A 3 75.60 -48.13 -5.75
CA SER A 3 75.26 -46.70 -5.99
C SER A 3 74.07 -46.59 -6.95
N SER A 4 72.97 -45.84 -6.76
CA SER A 4 72.53 -44.82 -5.80
C SER A 4 71.01 -44.55 -5.99
N THR A 5 70.40 -43.90 -4.98
CA THR A 5 69.30 -42.88 -4.96
C THR A 5 68.20 -42.91 -6.04
N ASP A 6 66.91 -42.72 -5.72
CA ASP A 6 66.39 -41.40 -5.33
C ASP A 6 65.05 -41.43 -4.56
N THR A 7 64.96 -40.46 -3.65
CA THR A 7 63.79 -40.06 -2.86
C THR A 7 63.03 -39.00 -3.65
N LEU A 8 61.69 -39.13 -3.76
CA LEU A 8 60.84 -37.99 -4.13
C LEU A 8 59.68 -37.84 -3.15
N THR A 9 59.80 -36.78 -2.35
CA THR A 9 58.81 -36.11 -1.52
C THR A 9 57.60 -35.66 -2.33
N ALA A 10 56.39 -36.00 -1.87
CA ALA A 10 55.15 -35.42 -2.36
C ALA A 10 54.94 -34.05 -1.70
N SER A 11 55.05 -32.98 -2.51
CA SER A 11 54.80 -31.60 -2.12
C SER A 11 53.34 -31.24 -2.30
N SER A 12 52.84 -30.46 -1.35
CA SER A 12 51.54 -29.79 -1.27
C SER A 12 51.28 -28.83 -2.42
N ASP A 13 50.08 -28.85 -3.00
CA ASP A 13 49.42 -27.67 -3.56
C ASP A 13 47.90 -27.91 -3.71
N ALA A 14 47.10 -27.16 -2.95
CA ALA A 14 45.66 -27.04 -3.12
C ALA A 14 45.38 -25.61 -3.64
N PRO A 15 44.70 -25.43 -4.78
CA PRO A 15 44.37 -24.10 -5.26
C PRO A 15 43.19 -23.55 -4.46
N THR A 16 43.45 -22.50 -3.69
CA THR A 16 42.41 -21.68 -3.04
C THR A 16 41.83 -20.75 -4.10
N THR A 17 40.60 -21.01 -4.54
CA THR A 17 39.87 -20.12 -5.45
C THR A 17 39.42 -18.90 -4.67
N ALA A 18 40.11 -17.77 -4.86
CA ALA A 18 39.68 -16.47 -4.36
C ALA A 18 38.42 -16.04 -5.12
N ALA A 19 37.28 -15.98 -4.42
CA ALA A 19 36.09 -15.32 -4.92
C ALA A 19 36.37 -13.82 -5.08
N GLN A 20 36.35 -13.33 -6.31
CA GLN A 20 36.37 -11.89 -6.58
C GLN A 20 35.07 -11.28 -6.06
N GLN A 21 35.17 -10.47 -4.99
CA GLN A 21 34.11 -9.55 -4.62
C GLN A 21 34.06 -8.44 -5.68
N SER A 22 33.10 -8.54 -6.60
CA SER A 22 32.61 -7.39 -7.36
C SER A 22 31.98 -6.41 -6.38
N THR A 23 32.68 -5.32 -6.10
CA THR A 23 32.13 -4.14 -5.44
C THR A 23 31.06 -3.51 -6.34
N LEU A 24 29.79 -3.77 -6.04
CA LEU A 24 28.69 -2.95 -6.52
C LEU A 24 28.77 -1.62 -5.77
N THR A 25 29.21 -0.57 -6.45
CA THR A 25 28.98 0.81 -6.03
C THR A 25 27.47 1.05 -6.03
N SER A 26 26.85 0.87 -4.87
CA SER A 26 25.48 1.33 -4.60
C SER A 26 25.51 2.84 -4.66
N SER A 27 24.87 3.42 -5.67
CA SER A 27 24.49 4.83 -5.60
C SER A 27 23.53 4.94 -4.43
N ALA A 28 23.88 5.74 -3.43
CA ALA A 28 23.05 5.91 -2.24
C ALA A 28 21.70 6.51 -2.68
N ALA A 29 20.64 5.72 -2.62
CA ALA A 29 19.29 6.22 -2.74
C ALA A 29 18.95 6.96 -1.44
N SER A 30 18.45 8.19 -1.56
CA SER A 30 17.90 8.93 -0.42
C SER A 30 16.53 8.36 -0.13
N ILE A 31 16.34 7.78 1.06
CA ILE A 31 15.10 7.15 1.51
C ILE A 31 14.55 7.92 2.72
N THR A 32 13.28 8.30 2.70
CA THR A 32 12.61 8.81 3.91
C THR A 32 11.14 8.43 3.94
N VAL A 33 10.62 8.25 5.15
CA VAL A 33 9.21 8.00 5.44
C VAL A 33 8.71 9.06 6.42
N SER A 34 7.49 9.58 6.22
CA SER A 34 6.89 10.59 7.11
C SER A 34 6.03 9.89 8.16
N SER A 35 6.43 10.03 9.42
CA SER A 35 5.80 9.38 10.59
C SER A 35 5.26 10.44 11.55
N ASP A 36 4.33 11.27 11.10
CA ASP A 36 3.67 12.25 11.97
C ASP A 36 2.26 11.76 12.32
N VAL A 37 1.99 11.61 13.62
CA VAL A 37 0.70 11.16 14.17
C VAL A 37 -0.22 12.38 14.37
N PRO A 38 -1.38 12.49 13.69
CA PRO A 38 -2.30 13.57 13.94
C PRO A 38 -3.11 13.34 15.22
N SER A 39 -3.05 14.31 16.14
CA SER A 39 -3.86 14.35 17.37
C SER A 39 -5.20 15.03 17.06
N ALA A 40 -6.29 14.26 16.95
CA ALA A 40 -7.61 14.78 16.67
C ALA A 40 -8.35 15.20 17.96
N THR A 41 -8.70 16.49 18.04
CA THR A 41 -9.55 17.06 19.10
C THR A 41 -11.02 16.78 18.81
N SER A 42 -11.73 16.23 19.78
CA SER A 42 -13.12 15.79 19.68
C SER A 42 -14.10 16.98 19.66
N SER A 43 -15.05 16.98 18.74
CA SER A 43 -16.25 17.84 18.81
C SER A 43 -17.49 17.04 18.42
N SER A 44 -18.34 16.86 19.42
CA SER A 44 -19.62 16.15 19.37
C SER A 44 -20.68 16.96 18.62
N VAL A 45 -21.32 16.35 17.63
CA VAL A 45 -22.61 16.81 17.09
C VAL A 45 -23.60 15.65 17.06
N THR A 46 -24.75 15.88 17.67
CA THR A 46 -25.87 14.95 17.85
C THR A 46 -26.72 14.80 16.57
N PRO A 47 -27.33 13.62 16.31
CA PRO A 47 -28.23 13.44 15.18
C PRO A 47 -29.66 13.83 15.56
N THR A 48 -30.34 14.61 14.72
CA THR A 48 -31.79 14.87 14.83
C THR A 48 -32.51 14.10 13.73
N THR A 49 -33.35 13.16 14.16
CA THR A 49 -34.32 12.41 13.37
C THR A 49 -35.48 13.31 12.94
N SER A 50 -35.96 13.15 11.70
CA SER A 50 -37.30 13.62 11.35
C SER A 50 -37.93 12.75 10.25
N SER A 51 -38.89 11.93 10.67
CA SER A 51 -39.82 11.17 9.84
C SER A 51 -40.89 12.06 9.22
N SER A 52 -41.27 11.82 7.96
CA SER A 52 -42.65 12.04 7.50
C SER A 52 -42.98 11.22 6.24
N VAL A 53 -44.06 10.44 6.36
CA VAL A 53 -44.92 9.78 5.33
C VAL A 53 -46.29 10.48 5.49
N PRO A 54 -47.29 10.59 4.56
CA PRO A 54 -47.73 9.72 3.44
C PRO A 54 -48.28 10.55 2.20
N PRO A 55 -49.26 10.14 1.34
CA PRO A 55 -49.93 8.86 1.06
C PRO A 55 -50.00 8.42 -0.43
N THR A 56 -50.55 7.21 -0.58
CA THR A 56 -50.91 6.44 -1.79
C THR A 56 -52.06 7.01 -2.62
N THR A 57 -51.99 6.82 -3.95
CA THR A 57 -53.16 6.75 -4.84
C THR A 57 -52.97 5.71 -5.95
N SER A 58 -54.10 5.11 -6.34
CA SER A 58 -54.26 3.82 -7.00
C SER A 58 -54.46 3.92 -8.52
N SER A 59 -54.07 2.84 -9.22
CA SER A 59 -54.67 2.25 -10.43
C SER A 59 -54.67 2.99 -11.78
N ASN A 60 -53.94 2.44 -12.76
CA ASN A 60 -54.55 1.86 -13.98
C ASN A 60 -53.55 1.10 -14.87
N VAL A 61 -53.93 -0.12 -15.26
CA VAL A 61 -53.39 -1.03 -16.30
C VAL A 61 -54.61 -1.37 -17.18
N PRO A 62 -54.60 -1.40 -18.55
CA PRO A 62 -53.94 -2.43 -19.40
C PRO A 62 -53.69 -1.96 -20.89
N PRO A 63 -53.46 -2.81 -21.93
CA PRO A 63 -52.98 -4.20 -22.02
C PRO A 63 -51.73 -4.39 -22.94
N THR A 64 -51.22 -5.62 -22.89
CA THR A 64 -50.13 -6.30 -23.60
C THR A 64 -50.13 -6.23 -25.13
N THR A 65 -48.94 -6.09 -25.74
CA THR A 65 -48.56 -6.81 -26.99
C THR A 65 -47.05 -7.04 -27.05
N GLN A 66 -46.64 -8.31 -27.10
CA GLN A 66 -45.29 -8.79 -27.38
C GLN A 66 -45.15 -9.05 -28.89
N PRO A 67 -43.98 -8.77 -29.50
CA PRO A 67 -43.32 -9.81 -30.30
C PRO A 67 -41.87 -10.10 -29.87
N LYS A 68 -41.45 -11.32 -30.22
CA LYS A 68 -40.21 -12.09 -29.94
C LYS A 68 -39.01 -11.61 -30.83
N PRO A 69 -37.72 -11.98 -30.57
CA PRO A 69 -36.55 -11.12 -30.73
C PRO A 69 -35.83 -11.27 -32.08
N SER A 70 -34.89 -10.33 -32.35
CA SER A 70 -33.81 -10.51 -33.32
C SER A 70 -32.59 -9.64 -32.99
N SER A 71 -31.47 -10.33 -32.77
CA SER A 71 -30.11 -10.03 -33.22
C SER A 71 -29.46 -8.66 -32.95
N SER A 72 -28.52 -8.70 -31.98
CA SER A 72 -27.14 -8.20 -32.05
C SER A 72 -26.83 -7.05 -33.02
N THR A 73 -26.51 -5.88 -32.45
CA THR A 73 -25.54 -4.97 -33.03
C THR A 73 -24.61 -4.54 -31.91
N SER A 74 -23.41 -5.14 -31.89
CA SER A 74 -22.31 -4.70 -31.03
C SER A 74 -21.96 -3.27 -31.41
N SER A 75 -22.40 -2.31 -30.60
CA SER A 75 -21.89 -0.95 -30.69
C SER A 75 -20.65 -0.88 -29.82
N ALA A 76 -19.52 -0.67 -30.49
CA ALA A 76 -18.20 -0.56 -29.90
C ALA A 76 -18.24 0.40 -28.71
N ALA A 77 -17.93 -0.14 -27.52
CA ALA A 77 -17.64 0.68 -26.35
C ALA A 77 -16.47 1.58 -26.72
N ALA A 78 -16.73 2.88 -26.74
CA ALA A 78 -15.71 3.91 -26.85
C ALA A 78 -14.63 3.61 -25.81
N SER A 79 -13.39 3.45 -26.28
CA SER A 79 -12.21 3.29 -25.45
C SER A 79 -12.10 4.51 -24.56
N GLN A 80 -12.56 4.38 -23.32
CA GLN A 80 -12.21 5.29 -22.25
C GLN A 80 -10.68 5.31 -22.19
N PRO A 81 -10.03 6.48 -22.05
CA PRO A 81 -8.58 6.52 -21.94
C PRO A 81 -8.21 5.67 -20.72
N THR A 82 -7.46 4.60 -20.96
CA THR A 82 -6.84 3.81 -19.91
C THR A 82 -5.95 4.78 -19.15
N SER A 83 -6.44 5.32 -18.02
CA SER A 83 -5.55 5.81 -16.98
C SER A 83 -4.45 4.75 -16.83
N PRO A 84 -3.18 5.11 -16.75
CA PRO A 84 -2.15 4.12 -16.49
C PRO A 84 -2.67 3.28 -15.32
N GLN A 85 -2.79 1.97 -15.53
CA GLN A 85 -3.08 1.01 -14.47
C GLN A 85 -1.85 1.06 -13.55
N VAL A 86 -1.75 2.12 -12.76
CA VAL A 86 -0.69 2.35 -11.78
C VAL A 86 -0.91 1.29 -10.73
N ASP A 87 -0.13 0.22 -10.79
CA ASP A 87 0.19 -0.78 -9.76
C ASP A 87 -0.91 -1.17 -8.74
N GLN A 88 -2.20 -1.00 -9.06
CA GLN A 88 -3.33 -1.20 -8.14
C GLN A 88 -3.30 -2.60 -7.56
N GLN A 89 -3.19 -3.60 -8.45
CA GLN A 89 -3.16 -4.99 -8.03
C GLN A 89 -1.90 -5.29 -7.23
N THR A 90 -0.75 -4.69 -7.60
CA THR A 90 0.50 -4.83 -6.86
C THR A 90 0.35 -4.33 -5.42
N TYR A 91 -0.17 -3.11 -5.21
CA TYR A 91 -0.43 -2.60 -3.86
C TYR A 91 -1.36 -3.52 -3.07
N LEU A 92 -2.48 -3.91 -3.69
CA LEU A 92 -3.51 -4.70 -3.03
C LEU A 92 -2.98 -6.08 -2.64
N ASP A 93 -2.27 -6.75 -3.55
CA ASP A 93 -1.66 -8.07 -3.32
C ASP A 93 -0.61 -8.00 -2.22
N LEU A 94 0.26 -6.99 -2.22
CA LEU A 94 1.29 -6.84 -1.18
C LEU A 94 0.68 -6.62 0.21
N HIS A 95 -0.34 -5.77 0.31
CA HIS A 95 -1.06 -5.56 1.56
C HIS A 95 -1.79 -6.82 2.02
N ASN A 96 -2.53 -7.50 1.13
CA ASN A 96 -3.34 -8.67 1.49
C ASN A 96 -2.49 -9.91 1.77
N ASN A 97 -1.35 -10.07 1.09
CA ASN A 97 -0.38 -11.11 1.42
C ASN A 97 0.16 -10.93 2.84
N LEU A 98 0.46 -9.70 3.28
CA LEU A 98 0.87 -9.46 4.66
C LEU A 98 -0.30 -9.65 5.65
N ARG A 99 -1.46 -9.06 5.35
CA ARG A 99 -2.63 -9.10 6.23
C ARG A 99 -3.08 -10.54 6.50
N SER A 100 -3.09 -11.40 5.49
CA SER A 100 -3.42 -12.82 5.63
C SER A 100 -2.43 -13.57 6.53
N GLN A 101 -1.12 -13.28 6.46
CA GLN A 101 -0.10 -13.86 7.34
C GLN A 101 -0.34 -13.53 8.82
N VAL A 102 -0.94 -12.37 9.09
CA VAL A 102 -1.27 -11.91 10.44
C VAL A 102 -2.77 -11.96 10.74
N GLY A 103 -3.54 -12.80 10.05
CA GLY A 103 -4.96 -13.05 10.38
C GLY A 103 -5.90 -11.83 10.27
N MET A 104 -5.54 -10.87 9.42
CA MET A 104 -6.37 -9.71 9.10
C MET A 104 -7.16 -9.94 7.80
N PRO A 105 -8.42 -9.45 7.71
CA PRO A 105 -9.21 -9.55 6.49
C PRO A 105 -8.56 -8.80 5.32
N ASP A 106 -8.72 -9.28 4.11
CA ASP A 106 -8.23 -8.61 2.90
C ASP A 106 -8.89 -7.23 2.72
N LEU A 107 -8.08 -6.29 2.24
CA LEU A 107 -8.54 -4.99 1.75
C LEU A 107 -9.14 -5.13 0.36
N GLN A 108 -10.05 -4.22 0.02
CA GLN A 108 -10.56 -4.00 -1.31
C GLN A 108 -10.02 -2.69 -1.87
N TRP A 109 -9.78 -2.64 -3.17
CA TRP A 109 -9.36 -1.39 -3.79
C TRP A 109 -10.53 -0.39 -3.87
N SER A 110 -10.23 0.89 -3.67
CA SER A 110 -11.17 2.01 -3.86
C SER A 110 -10.59 3.01 -4.84
N ASP A 111 -11.27 3.18 -5.98
CA ASP A 111 -10.88 4.14 -7.01
C ASP A 111 -10.97 5.58 -6.49
N ASP A 112 -11.92 5.88 -5.60
CA ASP A 112 -12.06 7.19 -4.96
C ASP A 112 -10.85 7.52 -4.06
N LEU A 113 -10.38 6.54 -3.27
CA LEU A 113 -9.17 6.70 -2.47
C LEU A 113 -7.94 6.84 -3.37
N ALA A 114 -7.84 6.03 -4.42
CA ALA A 114 -6.72 6.09 -5.37
C ALA A 114 -6.63 7.45 -6.06
N ALA A 115 -7.77 8.01 -6.50
CA ALA A 115 -7.82 9.34 -7.11
C ALA A 115 -7.37 10.44 -6.14
N LYS A 116 -7.79 10.38 -4.86
CA LYS A 116 -7.33 11.31 -3.82
C LYS A 116 -5.83 11.16 -3.56
N ALA A 117 -5.36 9.92 -3.42
CA ALA A 117 -3.95 9.60 -3.18
C ALA A 117 -3.06 10.12 -4.32
N GLN A 118 -3.49 9.90 -5.56
CA GLN A 118 -2.80 10.38 -6.76
C GLN A 118 -2.72 11.90 -6.79
N SER A 119 -3.85 12.58 -6.58
CA SER A 119 -3.88 14.05 -6.52
C SER A 119 -3.03 14.62 -5.40
N TYR A 120 -2.86 13.89 -4.29
CA TYR A 120 -1.97 14.29 -3.20
C TYR A 120 -0.50 14.05 -3.53
N ALA A 121 -0.16 12.90 -4.10
CA ALA A 121 1.21 12.55 -4.53
C ALA A 121 1.76 13.60 -5.51
N GLU A 122 0.93 14.05 -6.45
CA GLU A 122 1.29 15.07 -7.46
C GLU A 122 1.63 16.44 -6.87
N GLN A 123 1.27 16.71 -5.61
CA GLN A 123 1.69 17.94 -4.92
C GLN A 123 3.14 17.88 -4.45
N CYS A 124 3.77 16.70 -4.49
CA CYS A 124 5.17 16.48 -4.14
C CYS A 124 5.56 17.07 -2.79
N GLN A 125 4.73 16.83 -1.78
CA GLN A 125 4.93 17.24 -0.40
C GLN A 125 5.01 15.99 0.47
N LEU A 126 6.21 15.62 0.92
CA LEU A 126 6.40 14.48 1.82
C LEU A 126 6.00 14.84 3.25
N LYS A 127 4.68 14.98 3.47
CA LYS A 127 4.03 15.19 4.77
C LYS A 127 2.60 14.64 4.69
N HIS A 128 2.01 14.32 5.83
CA HIS A 128 0.60 13.92 5.91
C HIS A 128 -0.33 15.08 5.55
N SER A 129 -1.56 14.75 5.14
CA SER A 129 -2.54 15.75 4.68
C SER A 129 -3.13 16.60 5.80
N ASP A 130 -2.81 16.29 7.06
CA ASP A 130 -3.40 16.90 8.26
C ASP A 130 -4.94 16.86 8.23
N GLY A 131 -5.50 15.78 7.67
CA GLY A 131 -6.95 15.57 7.54
C GLY A 131 -7.62 16.26 6.34
N ALA A 132 -6.85 16.94 5.48
CA ALA A 132 -7.39 17.63 4.30
C ALA A 132 -8.07 16.66 3.30
N LEU A 133 -7.71 15.37 3.32
CA LEU A 133 -8.29 14.33 2.46
C LEU A 133 -9.55 13.66 3.05
N GLY A 134 -9.95 14.07 4.26
CA GLY A 134 -11.05 13.49 5.02
C GLY A 134 -10.57 12.53 6.11
N PRO A 135 -11.49 11.77 6.75
CA PRO A 135 -11.17 10.82 7.82
C PRO A 135 -10.59 9.51 7.26
N VAL A 136 -9.46 9.60 6.56
CA VAL A 136 -8.73 8.48 5.95
C VAL A 136 -7.39 8.29 6.66
N GLY A 137 -6.91 7.05 6.71
CA GLY A 137 -5.53 6.75 7.10
C GLY A 137 -4.56 7.05 5.96
N GLU A 138 -3.31 7.32 6.28
CA GLU A 138 -2.30 7.74 5.31
C GLU A 138 -0.96 7.04 5.58
N ASN A 139 -0.37 6.43 4.55
CA ASN A 139 1.03 6.00 4.54
C ASN A 139 1.76 6.66 3.36
N LEU A 140 2.96 7.20 3.62
CA LEU A 140 3.72 8.01 2.68
C LEU A 140 5.16 7.49 2.59
N ALA A 141 5.64 7.22 1.39
CA ALA A 141 7.03 6.79 1.17
C ALA A 141 7.60 7.43 -0.09
N ALA A 142 8.85 7.89 -0.01
CA ALA A 142 9.57 8.40 -1.17
C ALA A 142 11.03 7.95 -1.18
N ALA A 143 11.54 7.68 -2.38
CA ALA A 143 12.97 7.47 -2.60
C ALA A 143 13.41 7.94 -3.98
N THR A 144 14.69 8.28 -4.12
CA THR A 144 15.32 8.46 -5.45
C THR A 144 15.76 7.13 -6.05
N GLY A 145 15.96 7.11 -7.37
CA GLY A 145 16.37 5.90 -8.10
C GLY A 145 15.20 4.95 -8.39
N SER A 146 15.49 3.66 -8.56
CA SER A 146 14.45 2.64 -8.76
C SER A 146 13.67 2.45 -7.46
N PHE A 147 12.45 2.98 -7.43
CA PHE A 147 11.52 2.89 -6.31
C PHE A 147 10.11 2.67 -6.85
N ASP A 148 9.61 1.44 -6.71
CA ASP A 148 8.29 1.01 -7.18
C ASP A 148 7.32 0.71 -6.02
N ALA A 149 6.10 0.28 -6.37
CA ALA A 149 5.07 -0.06 -5.39
C ALA A 149 5.51 -1.17 -4.40
N LEU A 150 6.33 -2.13 -4.84
CA LEU A 150 6.86 -3.18 -3.97
C LEU A 150 7.74 -2.57 -2.89
N GLN A 151 8.72 -1.76 -3.30
CA GLN A 151 9.66 -1.13 -2.37
C GLN A 151 8.96 -0.14 -1.42
N ALA A 152 7.93 0.57 -1.89
CA ALA A 152 7.12 1.44 -1.05
C ALA A 152 6.36 0.66 0.04
N VAL A 153 5.72 -0.45 -0.30
CA VAL A 153 5.01 -1.29 0.69
C VAL A 153 5.99 -1.98 1.63
N GLU A 154 7.16 -2.41 1.15
CA GLU A 154 8.23 -2.93 2.02
C GLU A 154 8.64 -1.92 3.09
N LEU A 155 8.77 -0.62 2.75
CA LEU A 155 9.02 0.44 3.74
C LEU A 155 7.86 0.59 4.73
N PHE A 156 6.60 0.50 4.29
CA PHE A 156 5.46 0.59 5.21
C PHE A 156 5.43 -0.55 6.24
N VAL A 157 6.02 -1.70 5.92
CA VAL A 157 5.97 -2.90 6.77
C VAL A 157 7.31 -3.24 7.42
N GLN A 158 8.33 -2.39 7.25
CA GLN A 158 9.67 -2.62 7.80
C GLN A 158 9.65 -2.78 9.33
N ASP A 159 8.73 -2.09 10.01
CA ASP A 159 8.63 -2.07 11.48
C ASP A 159 7.90 -3.31 12.04
N GLN A 160 7.51 -4.28 11.20
CA GLN A 160 6.84 -5.51 11.64
C GLN A 160 7.62 -6.28 12.72
N PHE A 161 8.95 -6.24 12.68
CA PHE A 161 9.80 -6.95 13.64
C PHE A 161 9.91 -6.24 15.00
N ALA A 162 9.65 -4.93 15.03
CA ALA A 162 9.59 -4.14 16.24
C ALA A 162 8.16 -4.05 16.81
N PHE A 163 7.17 -4.64 16.12
CA PHE A 163 5.78 -4.61 16.52
C PHE A 163 5.56 -5.36 17.84
N ASN A 164 5.00 -4.65 18.82
CA ASN A 164 4.60 -5.22 20.09
C ASN A 164 3.09 -4.93 20.30
N PRO A 165 2.23 -5.96 20.30
CA PRO A 165 0.79 -5.75 20.45
C PRO A 165 0.38 -5.21 21.83
N ILE A 166 1.24 -5.32 22.84
CA ILE A 166 1.00 -4.81 24.20
C ILE A 166 1.48 -3.36 24.34
N GLN A 167 2.60 -3.01 23.68
CA GLN A 167 3.18 -1.68 23.69
C GLN A 167 3.14 -1.11 22.28
N LEU A 168 1.94 -0.67 21.89
CA LEU A 168 1.67 -0.29 20.53
C LEU A 168 2.27 1.07 20.19
N ASN A 169 3.10 1.06 19.15
CA ASN A 169 3.56 2.24 18.45
C ASN A 169 2.76 2.35 17.16
N LEU A 170 1.94 3.40 17.06
CA LEU A 170 1.15 3.66 15.85
C LEU A 170 2.10 4.17 14.76
N ASN A 171 2.22 3.40 13.68
CA ASN A 171 3.12 3.67 12.55
C ASN A 171 2.51 3.16 11.24
N HIS A 172 3.32 3.12 10.17
CA HIS A 172 2.85 2.64 8.87
C HIS A 172 2.43 1.16 8.92
N TYR A 173 3.15 0.32 9.67
CA TYR A 173 2.84 -1.10 9.79
C TYR A 173 1.49 -1.31 10.46
N THR A 174 1.21 -0.63 11.58
CA THR A 174 -0.09 -0.77 12.27
C THR A 174 -1.25 -0.31 11.39
N GLN A 175 -1.07 0.71 10.54
CA GLN A 175 -2.08 1.10 9.56
C GLN A 175 -2.33 0.00 8.52
N VAL A 176 -1.27 -0.64 8.00
CA VAL A 176 -1.40 -1.75 7.02
C VAL A 176 -2.18 -2.93 7.62
N ILE A 177 -1.96 -3.24 8.90
CA ILE A 177 -2.62 -4.37 9.58
C ILE A 177 -3.84 -3.97 10.43
N TRP A 178 -4.39 -2.77 10.21
CA TRP A 178 -5.55 -2.32 10.98
C TRP A 178 -6.81 -3.11 10.59
N ARG A 179 -7.43 -3.80 11.55
CA ARG A 179 -8.51 -4.77 11.28
C ARG A 179 -9.75 -4.13 10.70
N SER A 180 -10.14 -2.95 11.19
CA SER A 180 -11.36 -2.26 10.74
C SER A 180 -11.20 -1.55 9.40
N THR A 181 -9.97 -1.34 8.92
CA THR A 181 -9.71 -0.83 7.58
C THR A 181 -10.09 -1.89 6.56
N THR A 182 -10.89 -1.51 5.56
CA THR A 182 -11.42 -2.43 4.54
C THR A 182 -11.11 -1.98 3.11
N GLN A 183 -10.77 -0.71 2.91
CA GLN A 183 -10.49 -0.13 1.61
C GLN A 183 -9.08 0.46 1.55
N LEU A 184 -8.46 0.33 0.38
CA LEU A 184 -7.14 0.85 0.04
C LEU A 184 -7.22 1.59 -1.30
N GLY A 185 -6.55 2.73 -1.40
CA GLY A 185 -6.25 3.34 -2.69
C GLY A 185 -4.93 4.07 -2.64
N CYS A 186 -4.07 3.84 -3.62
CA CYS A 186 -2.73 4.43 -3.68
C CYS A 186 -2.53 5.24 -4.96
N GLY A 187 -1.64 6.22 -4.87
CA GLY A 187 -1.19 7.06 -5.98
C GLY A 187 0.32 7.27 -5.94
N MET A 188 0.89 7.61 -7.08
CA MET A 188 2.32 7.75 -7.26
C MET A 188 2.66 8.96 -8.14
N ALA A 189 3.70 9.71 -7.76
CA ALA A 189 4.21 10.82 -8.56
C ALA A 189 5.74 10.82 -8.59
N THR A 190 6.30 11.38 -9.67
CA THR A 190 7.73 11.70 -9.74
C THR A 190 7.93 13.16 -9.33
N CYS A 191 8.80 13.38 -8.34
CA CYS A 191 8.93 14.63 -7.61
C CYS A 191 10.40 15.08 -7.51
N GLY A 192 10.75 16.18 -8.16
CA GLY A 192 12.13 16.73 -8.15
C GLY A 192 12.51 17.53 -6.89
N ASN A 193 11.56 17.78 -5.99
CA ASN A 193 11.74 18.65 -4.82
C ASN A 193 11.73 17.92 -3.47
N ILE A 194 11.43 16.61 -3.44
CA ILE A 194 11.40 15.84 -2.18
C ILE A 194 12.82 15.63 -1.63
N PHE A 195 13.79 15.36 -2.51
CA PHE A 195 15.21 15.25 -2.14
C PHE A 195 16.06 16.23 -2.98
N PRO A 196 16.10 17.52 -2.61
CA PRO A 196 16.82 18.52 -3.39
C PRO A 196 18.30 18.17 -3.53
N GLY A 197 18.75 17.95 -4.76
CA GLY A 197 20.15 17.61 -5.09
C GLY A 197 20.41 16.12 -5.32
N ASP A 198 19.47 15.23 -4.98
CA ASP A 198 19.63 13.78 -5.12
C ASP A 198 18.93 13.19 -6.36
N GLY A 199 18.29 14.06 -7.17
CA GLY A 199 17.52 13.70 -8.36
C GLY A 199 16.01 13.62 -8.09
N ASP A 200 15.26 13.17 -9.09
CA ASP A 200 13.82 12.97 -8.96
C ASP A 200 13.52 11.79 -8.03
N ALA A 201 12.58 11.99 -7.12
CA ALA A 201 12.06 10.96 -6.23
C ALA A 201 10.79 10.34 -6.80
N THR A 202 10.60 9.03 -6.67
CA THR A 202 9.26 8.45 -6.78
C THR A 202 8.59 8.54 -5.41
N TYR A 203 7.40 9.12 -5.36
CA TYR A 203 6.63 9.36 -4.15
C TYR A 203 5.31 8.58 -4.20
N HIS A 204 5.08 7.77 -3.18
CA HIS A 204 3.90 6.93 -3.01
C HIS A 204 3.05 7.42 -1.85
N VAL A 205 1.75 7.52 -2.09
CA VAL A 205 0.72 7.86 -1.10
C VAL A 205 -0.29 6.72 -1.11
N CYS A 206 -0.55 6.10 0.03
CA CYS A 206 -1.62 5.11 0.19
C CYS A 206 -2.62 5.59 1.24
N LEU A 207 -3.90 5.57 0.88
CA LEU A 207 -5.01 5.97 1.73
C LEU A 207 -5.83 4.75 2.15
N TYR A 208 -6.30 4.78 3.39
CA TYR A 208 -6.99 3.68 4.05
C TYR A 208 -8.34 4.14 4.58
N ASP A 209 -9.40 3.38 4.32
CA ASP A 209 -10.74 3.66 4.84
C ASP A 209 -11.42 2.39 5.36
N PRO A 210 -12.05 2.41 6.55
CA PRO A 210 -11.93 3.41 7.60
C PRO A 210 -10.47 3.66 8.04
N VAL A 211 -10.20 4.87 8.54
CA VAL A 211 -8.89 5.27 9.09
C VAL A 211 -8.45 4.34 10.22
N GLY A 212 -7.16 3.96 10.21
CA GLY A 212 -6.53 3.22 11.29
C GLY A 212 -5.78 4.14 12.24
N ASN A 213 -4.93 3.55 13.09
CA ASN A 213 -4.10 4.30 14.04
C ASN A 213 -4.90 5.28 14.92
N ILE A 214 -6.11 4.89 15.31
CA ILE A 214 -6.93 5.64 16.26
C ILE A 214 -6.46 5.30 17.67
N VAL A 215 -6.03 6.32 18.42
CA VAL A 215 -5.64 6.17 19.83
C VAL A 215 -6.85 5.67 20.64
N GLY A 216 -6.66 4.61 21.41
CA GLY A 216 -7.74 3.95 22.17
C GLY A 216 -8.41 2.78 21.45
N GLU A 217 -8.09 2.53 20.18
CA GLU A 217 -8.61 1.39 19.40
C GLU A 217 -7.53 0.33 19.08
N GLU A 218 -6.48 0.27 19.91
CA GLU A 218 -5.33 -0.62 19.80
C GLU A 218 -5.68 -2.12 19.68
N THR A 219 -6.84 -2.55 20.17
CA THR A 219 -7.31 -3.93 20.02
C THR A 219 -7.52 -4.33 18.55
N LEU A 220 -7.64 -3.37 17.64
CA LEU A 220 -7.86 -3.60 16.21
C LEU A 220 -6.61 -4.03 15.44
N VAL A 221 -5.44 -4.10 16.07
CA VAL A 221 -4.25 -4.75 15.46
C VAL A 221 -3.99 -6.15 16.05
N HIS A 222 -4.82 -6.59 17.00
CA HIS A 222 -4.70 -7.91 17.59
C HIS A 222 -5.43 -8.96 16.74
N THR A 223 -4.77 -10.08 16.47
CA THR A 223 -5.44 -11.30 16.06
C THR A 223 -6.21 -11.85 17.24
N VAL A 224 -7.52 -11.57 17.27
CA VAL A 224 -8.41 -12.23 18.23
C VAL A 224 -8.54 -13.70 17.80
N PHE A 225 -7.68 -14.56 18.32
CA PHE A 225 -8.06 -15.96 18.55
C PHE A 225 -8.76 -16.03 19.89
N VAL A 226 -10.05 -15.71 19.89
CA VAL A 226 -10.98 -16.08 20.96
C VAL A 226 -12.10 -16.84 20.30
N CYS A 227 -11.89 -18.15 20.16
CA CYS A 227 -12.87 -19.23 20.17
C CYS A 227 -12.14 -20.50 20.57
#